data_AF-R0GKX3-F1
#
_entry.id   AF-R0GKX3-F1
#
_cell.length_a   1.000
_cell.length_b   1.000
_cell.length_c   1.000
_cell.angle_alpha   90.00
_cell.angle_beta   90.00
_cell.angle_gamma   90.00
#
_symmetry.space_group_name_H-M   'P 1'
#
loop_
_entity.id
_entity.type
_entity.pdbx_description
1 polymer ?
#
loop_
_entity_poly.entity_id
_entity_poly.type
_entity_poly.pdbx_seq_one_letter_code
_entity_poly.pdbx_strand_id
1 'polypeptide(L)'
;MEALTTSRVVPLQVSCRKPSSLFANLSCLELRRYPCGERVSIMHHSKFLRPVTASVQPQELSALGYEGNIVPSNEILDLWESVEAVCFDVDSTVCVDEGIDELAEFCGAGKAVAEWTARAMGGSVPFEEALAARLSLFKPSLAKVEEYLEKRPPRLSPGIVELVKKLRANNIDVYLISGGFRQMINPVASILGIPRENIFANNLLFGNSGEFLGFDENEPTSRSGGKAKAVEQIRKGRFYKTMAMIGDGATDLEARKPGGADLFICYAGVQLREAVAAKADWLIFKFESLINSLD
;
A
#
# COMPACT_ATOMS: atom_id res chain seq x y z
N MET A 1 50.53 21.31 -33.62
CA MET A 1 51.14 20.16 -32.96
C MET A 1 50.08 19.59 -32.02
N GLU A 2 49.00 19.02 -32.54
CA GLU A 2 48.90 17.63 -33.03
C GLU A 2 49.52 16.60 -32.06
N ALA A 3 48.64 15.86 -31.38
CA ALA A 3 48.77 14.41 -31.22
C ALA A 3 47.40 13.84 -30.85
N LEU A 4 46.75 13.24 -31.84
CA LEU A 4 45.64 12.31 -31.74
C LEU A 4 46.14 10.99 -31.15
N THR A 5 45.39 10.38 -30.23
CA THR A 5 45.53 8.95 -29.93
C THR A 5 44.15 8.31 -29.85
N THR A 6 43.85 7.60 -30.95
CA THR A 6 42.72 6.72 -31.18
C THR A 6 42.89 5.40 -30.43
N SER A 7 41.89 4.99 -29.64
CA SER A 7 41.80 3.63 -29.11
C SER A 7 40.77 2.82 -29.88
N ARG A 8 41.23 1.71 -30.44
CA ARG A 8 40.52 0.78 -31.32
C ARG A 8 39.57 -0.13 -30.53
N VAL A 9 38.37 -0.32 -31.06
CA VAL A 9 37.38 -1.31 -30.63
C VAL A 9 37.72 -2.67 -31.27
N VAL A 10 37.80 -3.73 -30.46
CA VAL A 10 37.97 -5.12 -30.91
C VAL A 10 36.59 -5.79 -30.88
N PRO A 11 36.10 -6.40 -31.98
CA PRO A 11 34.83 -7.12 -31.98
C PRO A 11 35.02 -8.56 -31.44
N LEU A 12 34.24 -8.92 -30.42
CA LEU A 12 34.12 -10.30 -29.94
C LEU A 12 33.10 -11.06 -30.79
N GLN A 13 33.56 -12.05 -31.55
CA GLN A 13 32.71 -13.05 -32.20
C GLN A 13 32.14 -14.02 -31.16
N VAL A 14 30.82 -14.05 -31.00
CA VAL A 14 30.12 -15.10 -30.25
C VAL A 14 29.56 -16.12 -31.25
N SER A 15 30.12 -17.33 -31.21
CA SER A 15 29.70 -18.48 -32.02
C SER A 15 28.38 -19.05 -31.51
N CYS A 16 27.34 -19.02 -32.34
CA CYS A 16 26.11 -19.80 -32.15
C CYS A 16 26.39 -21.30 -32.19
N ARG A 17 25.97 -22.04 -31.16
CA ARG A 17 25.82 -23.51 -31.22
C ARG A 17 24.35 -23.88 -31.06
N LYS A 18 23.78 -24.49 -32.09
CA LYS A 18 22.50 -25.23 -32.05
C LYS A 18 22.72 -26.56 -31.32
N PRO A 19 21.75 -27.07 -30.54
CA PRO A 19 21.57 -28.50 -30.37
C PRO A 19 20.46 -28.99 -31.29
N SER A 20 20.84 -30.00 -32.08
CA SER A 20 20.01 -30.85 -32.92
C SER A 20 19.03 -31.69 -32.11
N SER A 21 17.87 -31.93 -32.73
CA SER A 21 16.83 -32.92 -32.40
C SER A 21 17.35 -34.31 -32.05
N LEU A 22 16.67 -35.00 -31.13
CA LEU A 22 16.43 -36.45 -31.22
C LEU A 22 15.13 -36.84 -30.50
N PHE A 23 14.34 -37.61 -31.25
CA PHE A 23 13.07 -38.25 -30.93
C PHE A 23 13.18 -39.22 -29.74
N ALA A 24 12.10 -39.36 -28.95
CA ALA A 24 11.61 -40.67 -28.52
C ALA A 24 10.14 -40.57 -28.04
N ASN A 25 9.26 -41.16 -28.83
CA ASN A 25 7.91 -41.56 -28.43
C ASN A 25 8.00 -42.71 -27.43
N LEU A 26 7.14 -42.73 -26.41
CA LEU A 26 6.64 -43.98 -25.86
C LEU A 26 5.19 -43.84 -25.39
N SER A 27 4.35 -44.61 -26.08
CA SER A 27 2.94 -44.83 -25.89
C SER A 27 2.65 -45.85 -24.79
N CYS A 28 1.52 -45.65 -24.13
CA CYS A 28 0.46 -46.62 -23.82
C CYS A 28 0.84 -47.93 -23.07
N LEU A 29 0.28 -48.06 -21.87
CA LEU A 29 -0.12 -49.33 -21.29
C LEU A 29 -1.51 -49.14 -20.66
N GLU A 30 -2.54 -49.53 -21.41
CA GLU A 30 -3.81 -49.99 -20.84
C GLU A 30 -3.57 -51.29 -20.07
N LEU A 31 -4.34 -51.54 -19.00
CA LEU A 31 -4.96 -52.84 -18.74
C LEU A 31 -6.07 -52.73 -17.67
N ARG A 32 -7.29 -53.05 -18.14
CA ARG A 32 -8.40 -53.77 -17.48
C ARG A 32 -9.30 -53.06 -16.46
N ARG A 33 -10.51 -52.81 -16.96
CA ARG A 33 -11.81 -52.74 -16.24
C ARG A 33 -12.22 -54.11 -15.69
N TYR A 34 -12.89 -54.13 -14.54
CA TYR A 34 -14.14 -54.89 -14.31
C TYR A 34 -15.04 -54.13 -13.30
N PRO A 35 -16.38 -54.28 -13.38
CA PRO A 35 -17.35 -53.34 -12.79
C PRO A 35 -18.00 -53.89 -11.51
N CYS A 36 -18.44 -52.99 -10.62
CA CYS A 36 -19.66 -53.23 -9.84
C CYS A 36 -20.27 -51.87 -9.49
N GLY A 37 -21.51 -51.68 -9.92
CA GLY A 37 -22.28 -50.48 -9.63
C GLY A 37 -23.10 -50.65 -8.36
N GLU A 38 -23.16 -49.61 -7.56
CA GLU A 38 -24.28 -49.35 -6.68
C GLU A 38 -24.57 -47.84 -6.68
N ARG A 39 -25.86 -47.52 -6.85
CA ARG A 39 -26.38 -46.15 -6.87
C ARG A 39 -26.35 -45.60 -5.45
N VAL A 40 -25.69 -44.47 -5.26
CA VAL A 40 -25.98 -43.56 -4.13
C VAL A 40 -26.25 -42.17 -4.71
N SER A 41 -27.42 -41.65 -4.36
CA SER A 41 -27.93 -40.36 -4.77
C SER A 41 -27.64 -39.30 -3.69
N ILE A 42 -27.25 -38.12 -4.18
CA ILE A 42 -27.48 -36.76 -3.62
C ILE A 42 -26.69 -36.37 -2.36
N MET A 43 -25.79 -35.39 -2.51
CA MET A 43 -25.93 -34.01 -2.00
C MET A 43 -24.68 -33.19 -2.37
N HIS A 44 -24.80 -32.31 -3.37
CA HIS A 44 -23.80 -31.27 -3.61
C HIS A 44 -23.96 -30.20 -2.53
N HIS A 45 -23.16 -30.29 -1.46
CA HIS A 45 -22.89 -29.16 -0.58
C HIS A 45 -21.50 -28.61 -0.89
N SER A 46 -21.38 -27.87 -1.99
CA SER A 46 -20.25 -26.96 -2.19
C SER A 46 -20.48 -25.73 -1.31
N LYS A 47 -20.22 -25.87 0.00
CA LYS A 47 -20.07 -24.70 0.88
C LYS A 47 -18.80 -23.98 0.47
N PHE A 48 -18.97 -22.87 -0.23
CA PHE A 48 -17.97 -21.82 -0.39
C PHE A 48 -17.49 -21.41 1.02
N LEU A 49 -16.31 -21.86 1.41
CA LEU A 49 -15.61 -21.36 2.59
C LEU A 49 -15.05 -19.99 2.24
N ARG A 50 -15.70 -18.94 2.74
CA ARG A 50 -15.17 -17.58 2.74
C ARG A 50 -13.93 -17.54 3.65
N PRO A 51 -12.82 -16.90 3.25
CA PRO A 51 -11.75 -16.61 4.19
C PRO A 51 -12.29 -15.61 5.23
N VAL A 52 -12.18 -15.96 6.51
CA VAL A 52 -12.48 -15.06 7.62
C VAL A 52 -11.25 -14.18 7.84
N THR A 53 -11.16 -13.09 7.08
CA THR A 53 -10.62 -11.85 7.65
C THR A 53 -11.79 -11.21 8.40
N ALA A 54 -11.62 -10.88 9.68
CA ALA A 54 -12.64 -10.14 10.42
C ALA A 54 -12.72 -8.70 9.87
N SER A 55 -13.33 -8.56 8.71
CA SER A 55 -13.77 -7.30 8.11
C SER A 55 -15.17 -7.04 8.62
N VAL A 56 -15.29 -6.17 9.60
CA VAL A 56 -16.59 -5.70 10.07
C VAL A 56 -17.14 -4.77 8.99
N GLN A 57 -18.27 -5.15 8.39
CA GLN A 57 -18.94 -4.29 7.41
C GLN A 57 -19.52 -3.04 8.10
N PRO A 58 -19.74 -1.91 7.40
CA PRO A 58 -20.33 -0.69 7.95
C PRO A 58 -21.61 -0.88 8.77
N GLN A 59 -22.34 -1.97 8.54
CA GLN A 59 -23.60 -2.30 9.23
C GLN A 59 -23.42 -3.00 10.59
N GLU A 60 -22.23 -3.51 10.92
CA GLU A 60 -21.93 -4.12 12.24
C GLU A 60 -21.31 -3.09 13.22
N LEU A 61 -20.87 -1.93 12.72
CA LEU A 61 -20.34 -0.81 13.51
C LEU A 61 -21.38 -0.15 14.44
N SER A 62 -22.67 -0.22 14.08
CA SER A 62 -23.76 0.31 14.93
C SER A 62 -23.99 -0.54 16.19
N ALA A 63 -23.58 -1.81 16.19
CA ALA A 63 -23.74 -2.71 17.33
C ALA A 63 -22.71 -2.47 18.46
N LEU A 64 -21.61 -1.76 18.15
CA LEU A 64 -20.53 -1.43 19.08
C LEU A 64 -20.62 0.00 19.67
N GLY A 65 -21.70 0.73 19.37
CA GLY A 65 -21.94 2.08 19.88
C GLY A 65 -21.12 3.20 19.21
N TYR A 66 -20.41 2.90 18.13
CA TYR A 66 -19.72 3.90 17.30
C TYR A 66 -20.69 4.46 16.24
N GLU A 67 -21.76 5.13 16.69
CA GLU A 67 -22.57 5.95 15.78
C GLU A 67 -21.94 7.32 15.63
N GLY A 68 -21.05 7.44 14.64
CA GLY A 68 -20.51 8.74 14.21
C GLY A 68 -19.17 9.13 14.85
N ASN A 69 -18.61 10.21 14.31
CA ASN A 69 -17.31 10.73 14.70
C ASN A 69 -17.28 11.04 16.20
N ILE A 70 -16.19 10.64 16.88
CA ILE A 70 -15.99 11.08 18.27
C ILE A 70 -15.80 12.60 18.22
N VAL A 71 -16.59 13.34 19.01
CA VAL A 71 -16.41 14.78 19.15
C VAL A 71 -15.07 15.00 19.87
N PRO A 72 -14.10 15.68 19.24
CA PRO A 72 -12.81 15.94 19.86
C PRO A 72 -12.97 16.95 21.01
N SER A 73 -12.00 16.97 21.94
CA SER A 73 -11.94 18.06 22.92
C SER A 73 -11.56 19.38 22.25
N ASN A 74 -11.85 20.51 22.90
CA ASN A 74 -11.44 21.82 22.40
C ASN A 74 -9.92 21.92 22.20
N GLU A 75 -9.13 21.32 23.08
CA GLU A 75 -7.67 21.28 22.95
C GLU A 75 -7.21 20.60 21.66
N ILE A 76 -7.91 19.53 21.24
CA ILE A 76 -7.62 18.82 19.98
C ILE A 76 -8.06 19.65 18.77
N LEU A 77 -9.18 20.39 18.87
CA LEU A 77 -9.61 21.31 17.82
C LEU A 77 -8.62 22.47 17.65
N ASP A 78 -8.21 23.10 18.74
CA ASP A 78 -7.21 24.18 18.75
C ASP A 78 -5.87 23.69 18.14
N LEU A 79 -5.48 22.44 18.44
CA LEU A 79 -4.29 21.83 17.86
C LEU A 79 -4.46 21.56 16.36
N TRP A 80 -5.61 21.07 15.93
CA TRP A 80 -5.93 20.84 14.51
C TRP A 80 -5.97 22.14 13.71
N GLU A 81 -6.54 23.21 14.24
CA GLU A 81 -6.59 24.53 13.59
C GLU A 81 -5.19 25.17 13.46
N SER A 82 -4.25 24.79 14.32
CA SER A 82 -2.88 25.33 14.34
C SER A 82 -1.83 24.46 13.64
N VAL A 83 -2.23 23.36 12.98
CA VAL A 83 -1.28 22.51 12.25
C VAL A 83 -0.64 23.27 11.09
N GLU A 84 0.67 23.14 10.95
CA GLU A 84 1.42 23.72 9.83
C GLU A 84 1.60 22.70 8.69
N ALA A 85 1.53 21.40 9.02
CA ALA A 85 1.56 20.31 8.04
C ALA A 85 0.69 19.11 8.45
N VAL A 86 0.14 18.43 7.45
CA VAL A 86 -0.64 17.19 7.61
C VAL A 86 -0.03 16.08 6.77
N CYS A 87 0.27 14.97 7.41
CA CYS A 87 0.74 13.74 6.80
C CYS A 87 -0.42 12.75 6.70
N PHE A 88 -0.69 12.26 5.51
CA PHE A 88 -1.71 11.24 5.27
C PHE A 88 -1.08 9.90 4.95
N ASP A 89 -1.62 8.84 5.53
CA ASP A 89 -1.52 7.51 4.93
C ASP A 89 -2.23 7.46 3.58
N VAL A 90 -1.81 6.54 2.72
CA VAL A 90 -2.41 6.34 1.41
C VAL A 90 -3.42 5.20 1.42
N ASP A 91 -2.95 3.99 1.69
CA ASP A 91 -3.78 2.79 1.64
C ASP A 91 -4.81 2.82 2.76
N SER A 92 -6.06 2.43 2.48
CA SER A 92 -7.19 2.49 3.42
C SER A 92 -7.48 3.88 4.05
N THR A 93 -6.87 4.96 3.56
CA THR A 93 -7.02 6.32 4.07
C THR A 93 -7.32 7.32 2.95
N VAL A 94 -6.32 7.72 2.16
CA VAL A 94 -6.53 8.58 0.99
C VAL A 94 -7.19 7.79 -0.14
N CYS A 95 -6.82 6.52 -0.28
CA CYS A 95 -7.42 5.57 -1.21
C CYS A 95 -8.26 4.56 -0.45
N VAL A 96 -9.32 4.05 -1.09
CA VAL A 96 -10.21 3.03 -0.49
C VAL A 96 -9.65 1.62 -0.57
N ASP A 97 -8.53 1.46 -1.25
CA ASP A 97 -7.89 0.20 -1.57
C ASP A 97 -6.44 0.11 -1.09
N GLU A 98 -5.95 -1.13 -1.03
CA GLU A 98 -4.59 -1.50 -0.65
C GLU A 98 -3.77 -1.71 -1.94
N GLY A 99 -2.86 -0.79 -2.24
CA GLY A 99 -2.22 -0.72 -3.56
C GLY A 99 -1.40 -1.96 -3.95
N ILE A 100 -0.76 -2.63 -2.98
CA ILE A 100 -0.01 -3.87 -3.24
C ILE A 100 -0.94 -5.05 -3.53
N ASP A 101 -2.08 -5.14 -2.83
CA ASP A 101 -3.04 -6.23 -2.99
C ASP A 101 -3.75 -6.12 -4.33
N GLU A 102 -4.14 -4.91 -4.74
CA GLU A 102 -4.73 -4.64 -6.05
C GLU A 102 -3.75 -4.91 -7.21
N LEU A 103 -2.48 -4.54 -7.05
CA LEU A 103 -1.45 -4.83 -8.06
C LEU A 103 -1.19 -6.34 -8.15
N ALA A 104 -1.18 -7.05 -7.02
CA ALA A 104 -1.03 -8.50 -7.00
C ALA A 104 -2.21 -9.21 -7.64
N GLU A 105 -3.45 -8.78 -7.34
CA GLU A 105 -4.69 -9.24 -7.98
C GLU A 105 -4.59 -9.08 -9.50
N PHE A 106 -4.18 -7.90 -9.97
CA PHE A 106 -4.01 -7.62 -11.39
C PHE A 106 -2.92 -8.48 -12.06
N CYS A 107 -1.86 -8.82 -11.33
CA CYS A 107 -0.82 -9.74 -11.78
C CYS A 107 -1.24 -11.22 -11.68
N GLY A 108 -2.45 -11.54 -11.22
CA GLY A 108 -2.95 -12.90 -11.06
C GLY A 108 -2.44 -13.62 -9.79
N ALA A 109 -1.87 -12.88 -8.84
CA ALA A 109 -1.28 -13.38 -7.61
C ALA A 109 -2.03 -12.95 -6.33
N GLY A 110 -3.18 -12.28 -6.44
CA GLY A 110 -3.94 -11.74 -5.31
C GLY A 110 -4.20 -12.77 -4.21
N LYS A 111 -4.62 -13.99 -4.58
CA LYS A 111 -4.83 -15.08 -3.62
C LYS A 111 -3.57 -15.46 -2.83
N ALA A 112 -2.43 -15.57 -3.50
CA ALA A 112 -1.17 -15.94 -2.87
C ALA A 112 -0.67 -14.85 -1.90
N VAL A 113 -0.84 -13.58 -2.29
CA VAL A 113 -0.49 -12.44 -1.44
C VAL A 113 -1.43 -12.36 -0.24
N ALA A 114 -2.74 -12.51 -0.42
CA ALA A 114 -3.70 -12.53 0.69
C ALA A 114 -3.42 -13.64 1.71
N GLU A 115 -3.13 -14.87 1.23
CA GLU A 115 -2.74 -16.00 2.10
C GLU A 115 -1.42 -15.75 2.84
N TRP A 116 -0.48 -15.03 2.23
CA TRP A 116 0.75 -14.62 2.90
C TRP A 116 0.48 -13.55 3.97
N THR A 117 -0.25 -12.49 3.62
CA THR A 117 -0.61 -11.40 4.54
C THR A 117 -1.32 -11.95 5.77
N ALA A 118 -2.30 -12.85 5.60
CA ALA A 118 -3.00 -13.48 6.71
C ALA A 118 -2.08 -14.29 7.64
N ARG A 119 -1.03 -14.93 7.10
CA ARG A 119 -0.03 -15.65 7.91
C ARG A 119 0.94 -14.72 8.63
N ALA A 120 1.36 -13.64 7.97
CA ALA A 120 2.31 -12.66 8.52
C ALA A 120 1.69 -11.76 9.61
N MET A 121 0.37 -11.53 9.56
CA MET A 121 -0.37 -10.72 10.55
C MET A 121 -0.36 -11.27 11.99
N GLY A 122 0.21 -12.47 12.22
CA GLY A 122 0.49 -12.97 13.57
C GLY A 122 1.60 -12.21 14.33
N GLY A 123 2.21 -11.19 13.72
CA GLY A 123 3.20 -10.31 14.37
C GLY A 123 4.60 -10.92 14.54
N SER A 124 4.85 -12.10 13.95
CA SER A 124 6.12 -12.82 14.06
C SER A 124 7.12 -12.49 12.96
N VAL A 125 6.69 -11.79 11.90
CA VAL A 125 7.54 -11.48 10.73
C VAL A 125 7.82 -9.97 10.67
N PRO A 126 9.09 -9.54 10.60
CA PRO A 126 9.45 -8.13 10.38
C PRO A 126 8.78 -7.55 9.12
N PHE A 127 8.46 -6.26 9.14
CA PHE A 127 7.73 -5.60 8.04
C PHE A 127 8.46 -5.72 6.70
N GLU A 128 9.77 -5.47 6.69
CA GLU A 128 10.65 -5.54 5.52
C GLU A 128 10.66 -6.94 4.90
N GLU A 129 10.71 -7.99 5.73
CA GLU A 129 10.66 -9.39 5.28
C GLU A 129 9.27 -9.73 4.73
N ALA A 130 8.21 -9.27 5.39
CA ALA A 130 6.84 -9.47 4.92
C ALA A 130 6.58 -8.75 3.58
N LEU A 131 7.14 -7.55 3.39
CA LEU A 131 7.07 -6.79 2.13
C LEU A 131 7.83 -7.51 1.00
N ALA A 132 9.08 -7.89 1.26
CA ALA A 132 9.91 -8.62 0.30
C ALA A 132 9.25 -9.95 -0.12
N ALA A 133 8.71 -10.69 0.85
CA ALA A 133 8.02 -11.95 0.58
C ALA A 133 6.78 -11.74 -0.29
N ARG A 134 5.93 -10.74 -0.02
CA ARG A 134 4.76 -10.42 -0.86
C ARG A 134 5.16 -10.10 -2.30
N LEU A 135 6.15 -9.24 -2.49
CA LEU A 135 6.64 -8.89 -3.82
C LEU A 135 7.26 -10.08 -4.56
N SER A 136 7.91 -10.99 -3.84
CA SER A 136 8.51 -12.20 -4.44
C SER A 136 7.49 -13.14 -5.09
N LEU A 137 6.21 -13.07 -4.68
CA LEU A 137 5.14 -13.92 -5.19
C LEU A 137 4.71 -13.55 -6.62
N PHE A 138 4.89 -12.30 -7.04
CA PHE A 138 4.38 -11.82 -8.33
C PHE A 138 5.36 -10.99 -9.16
N LYS A 139 6.39 -10.39 -8.53
CA LYS A 139 7.53 -9.73 -9.19
C LYS A 139 7.08 -8.81 -10.34
N PRO A 140 6.32 -7.74 -10.04
CA PRO A 140 5.67 -6.95 -11.08
C PRO A 140 6.72 -6.29 -11.98
N SER A 141 6.66 -6.49 -13.30
CA SER A 141 7.48 -5.71 -14.24
C SER A 141 7.00 -4.26 -14.32
N LEU A 142 7.87 -3.33 -14.74
CA LEU A 142 7.53 -1.92 -14.94
C LEU A 142 6.30 -1.77 -15.85
N ALA A 143 6.30 -2.47 -16.98
CA ALA A 143 5.17 -2.46 -17.92
C ALA A 143 3.85 -2.93 -17.28
N LYS A 144 3.90 -3.86 -16.32
CA LYS A 144 2.70 -4.29 -15.59
C LYS A 144 2.22 -3.28 -14.57
N VAL A 145 3.12 -2.55 -13.92
CA VAL A 145 2.74 -1.43 -13.07
C VAL A 145 2.09 -0.33 -13.90
N GLU A 146 2.66 0.02 -15.05
CA GLU A 146 2.10 1.02 -15.96
C GLU A 146 0.73 0.60 -16.51
N GLU A 147 0.60 -0.65 -16.98
CA GLU A 147 -0.67 -1.19 -17.47
C GLU A 147 -1.75 -1.22 -16.38
N TYR A 148 -1.37 -1.55 -15.14
CA TYR A 148 -2.27 -1.49 -14.00
C TYR A 148 -2.79 -0.06 -13.79
N LEU A 149 -1.89 0.92 -13.75
CA LEU A 149 -2.23 2.32 -13.49
C LEU A 149 -3.10 2.93 -14.58
N GLU A 150 -2.91 2.51 -15.84
CA GLU A 150 -3.76 2.92 -16.95
C GLU A 150 -5.19 2.34 -16.83
N LYS A 151 -5.31 1.06 -16.45
CA LYS A 151 -6.59 0.35 -16.42
C LYS A 151 -7.38 0.53 -15.12
N ARG A 152 -6.69 0.83 -14.02
CA ARG A 152 -7.25 0.97 -12.67
C ARG A 152 -6.80 2.31 -12.06
N PRO A 153 -7.46 3.42 -12.42
CA PRO A 153 -7.15 4.71 -11.83
C PRO A 153 -7.40 4.70 -10.31
N PRO A 154 -6.71 5.54 -9.53
CA PRO A 154 -6.88 5.56 -8.08
C PRO A 154 -8.32 5.84 -7.65
N ARG A 155 -8.77 5.10 -6.64
CA ARG A 155 -10.09 5.28 -6.02
C ARG A 155 -9.93 6.04 -4.71
N LEU A 156 -10.22 7.33 -4.76
CA LEU A 156 -10.06 8.22 -3.61
C LEU A 156 -11.19 8.05 -2.60
N SER A 157 -10.84 8.15 -1.32
CA SER A 157 -11.79 8.18 -0.22
C SER A 157 -12.69 9.43 -0.29
N PRO A 158 -14.00 9.32 -0.05
CA PRO A 158 -14.91 10.47 -0.15
C PRO A 158 -14.50 11.64 0.76
N GLY A 159 -14.41 12.85 0.19
CA GLY A 159 -14.06 14.08 0.91
C GLY A 159 -12.56 14.40 0.95
N ILE A 160 -11.66 13.50 0.52
CA ILE A 160 -10.21 13.75 0.60
C ILE A 160 -9.76 14.87 -0.33
N VAL A 161 -10.38 14.98 -1.51
CA VAL A 161 -10.05 16.02 -2.50
C VAL A 161 -10.40 17.40 -1.92
N GLU A 162 -11.57 17.53 -1.32
CA GLU A 162 -12.05 18.74 -0.67
C GLU A 162 -11.18 19.11 0.54
N LEU A 163 -10.83 18.13 1.38
CA LEU A 163 -9.95 18.33 2.52
C LEU A 163 -8.58 18.83 2.11
N VAL A 164 -7.90 18.15 1.18
CA VAL A 164 -6.57 18.57 0.71
C VAL A 164 -6.63 19.96 0.08
N LYS A 165 -7.66 20.27 -0.69
CA LYS A 165 -7.86 21.60 -1.25
C LYS A 165 -7.99 22.66 -0.16
N LYS A 166 -8.75 22.39 0.90
CA LYS A 166 -8.95 23.32 2.01
C LYS A 166 -7.67 23.52 2.83
N LEU A 167 -6.96 22.44 3.16
CA LEU A 167 -5.66 22.50 3.84
C LEU A 167 -4.67 23.40 3.08
N ARG A 168 -4.54 23.18 1.78
CA ARG A 168 -3.65 23.99 0.93
C ARG A 168 -4.10 25.45 0.81
N ALA A 169 -5.40 25.72 0.75
CA ALA A 169 -5.94 27.08 0.76
C ALA A 169 -5.61 27.82 2.06
N ASN A 170 -5.48 27.10 3.18
CA ASN A 170 -5.05 27.61 4.48
C ASN A 170 -3.51 27.62 4.66
N ASN A 171 -2.74 27.41 3.59
CA ASN A 171 -1.28 27.33 3.61
C ASN A 171 -0.71 26.21 4.51
N ILE A 172 -1.48 25.13 4.68
CA ILE A 172 -1.04 23.93 5.40
C ILE A 172 -0.38 22.99 4.39
N ASP A 173 0.85 22.58 4.66
CA ASP A 173 1.59 21.66 3.80
C ASP A 173 1.05 20.23 3.93
N VAL A 174 0.87 19.55 2.80
CA VAL A 174 0.29 18.20 2.75
C VAL A 174 1.32 17.19 2.25
N TYR A 175 1.45 16.08 2.99
CA TYR A 175 2.37 14.97 2.69
C TYR A 175 1.61 13.65 2.56
N LEU A 176 2.12 12.77 1.69
CA LEU A 176 1.66 11.37 1.60
C LEU A 176 2.77 10.47 2.14
N ILE A 177 2.47 9.67 3.16
CA ILE A 177 3.42 8.74 3.79
C ILE A 177 2.83 7.34 3.77
N SER A 178 3.43 6.43 3.01
CA SER A 178 2.84 5.10 2.80
C SER A 178 3.89 3.99 2.79
N GLY A 179 3.50 2.80 3.25
CA GLY A 179 4.27 1.56 3.07
C GLY A 179 4.16 0.97 1.66
N GLY A 180 3.30 1.53 0.81
CA GLY A 180 3.17 1.23 -0.61
C GLY A 180 4.28 1.87 -1.45
N PHE A 181 4.04 2.00 -2.75
CA PHE A 181 5.09 2.35 -3.73
C PHE A 181 4.85 3.69 -4.42
N ARG A 182 5.90 4.50 -4.57
CA ARG A 182 5.89 5.80 -5.25
C ARG A 182 5.23 5.74 -6.63
N GLN A 183 5.50 4.68 -7.40
CA GLN A 183 4.89 4.44 -8.72
C GLN A 183 3.37 4.50 -8.66
N MET A 184 2.78 3.93 -7.62
CA MET A 184 1.32 3.83 -7.40
C MET A 184 0.74 5.12 -6.81
N ILE A 185 1.53 5.82 -6.00
CA ILE A 185 1.11 7.03 -5.26
C ILE A 185 1.24 8.29 -6.13
N ASN A 186 2.14 8.31 -7.11
CA ASN A 186 2.34 9.47 -7.98
C ASN A 186 1.05 9.94 -8.69
N PRO A 187 0.19 9.06 -9.26
CA PRO A 187 -1.10 9.45 -9.81
C PRO A 187 -2.05 10.04 -8.74
N VAL A 188 -2.08 9.47 -7.54
CA VAL A 188 -2.87 9.98 -6.40
C VAL A 188 -2.46 11.41 -6.06
N ALA A 189 -1.17 11.63 -5.86
CA ALA A 189 -0.61 12.93 -5.57
C ALA A 189 -0.93 13.95 -6.67
N SER A 190 -0.83 13.54 -7.94
CA SER A 190 -1.17 14.38 -9.09
C SER A 190 -2.63 14.82 -9.09
N ILE A 191 -3.58 13.92 -8.76
CA ILE A 191 -5.01 14.26 -8.67
C ILE A 191 -5.25 15.26 -7.53
N LEU A 192 -4.58 15.09 -6.40
CA LEU A 192 -4.69 15.96 -5.22
C LEU A 192 -3.88 17.26 -5.32
N GLY A 193 -3.06 17.40 -6.37
CA GLY A 193 -2.14 18.52 -6.55
C GLY A 193 -1.03 18.58 -5.49
N ILE A 194 -0.68 17.44 -4.89
CA ILE A 194 0.42 17.30 -3.93
C ILE A 194 1.72 17.11 -4.72
N PRO A 195 2.78 17.88 -4.43
CA PRO A 195 4.01 17.79 -5.21
C PRO A 195 4.79 16.51 -4.86
N ARG A 196 5.60 16.01 -5.81
CA ARG A 196 6.24 14.69 -5.70
C ARG A 196 7.24 14.61 -4.53
N GLU A 197 7.88 15.73 -4.20
CA GLU A 197 8.78 15.87 -3.06
C GLU A 197 8.08 15.69 -1.71
N ASN A 198 6.75 15.81 -1.66
CA ASN A 198 5.96 15.58 -0.45
C ASN A 198 5.48 14.12 -0.31
N ILE A 199 5.98 13.21 -1.15
CA ILE A 199 5.70 11.78 -1.07
C ILE A 199 6.86 11.08 -0.34
N PHE A 200 6.54 10.31 0.69
CA PHE A 200 7.46 9.44 1.42
C PHE A 200 6.92 8.01 1.35
N ALA A 201 7.49 7.20 0.48
CA ALA A 201 7.01 5.84 0.24
C ALA A 201 8.13 4.97 -0.31
N ASN A 202 7.89 3.66 -0.34
CA ASN A 202 8.84 2.72 -0.92
C ASN A 202 8.97 2.94 -2.42
N ASN A 203 10.09 2.52 -3.00
CA ASN A 203 10.32 2.64 -4.43
C ASN A 203 10.60 1.27 -5.02
N LEU A 204 9.82 0.86 -6.03
CA LEU A 204 10.14 -0.36 -6.78
C LEU A 204 11.38 -0.12 -7.65
N LEU A 205 12.25 -1.12 -7.70
CA LEU A 205 13.47 -1.09 -8.51
C LEU A 205 13.29 -1.98 -9.74
N PHE A 206 13.68 -1.44 -10.89
CA PHE A 206 13.58 -2.13 -12.17
C PHE A 206 14.91 -2.08 -12.90
N GLY A 207 15.22 -3.15 -13.63
CA GLY A 207 16.36 -3.18 -14.54
C GLY A 207 16.08 -2.44 -15.85
N ASN A 208 17.08 -2.40 -16.73
CA ASN A 208 16.99 -1.67 -18.00
C ASN A 208 15.90 -2.22 -18.93
N SER A 209 15.52 -3.48 -18.76
CA SER A 209 14.47 -4.16 -19.53
C SER A 209 13.11 -4.12 -18.82
N GLY A 210 13.00 -3.39 -17.70
CA GLY A 210 11.78 -3.27 -16.91
C GLY A 210 11.48 -4.47 -16.01
N GLU A 211 12.42 -5.41 -15.88
CA GLU A 211 12.28 -6.54 -14.95
C GLU A 211 12.38 -6.08 -13.49
N PHE A 212 11.58 -6.70 -12.62
CA PHE A 212 11.59 -6.43 -11.19
C PHE A 212 12.93 -6.83 -10.55
N LEU A 213 13.57 -5.90 -9.84
CA LEU A 213 14.83 -6.13 -9.11
C LEU A 213 14.66 -6.10 -7.59
N GLY A 214 13.53 -5.64 -7.07
CA GLY A 214 13.31 -5.45 -5.65
C GLY A 214 12.66 -4.11 -5.34
N PHE A 215 12.90 -3.60 -4.14
CA PHE A 215 12.52 -2.25 -3.73
C PHE A 215 13.72 -1.58 -3.05
N ASP A 216 13.69 -0.24 -2.97
CA ASP A 216 14.74 0.51 -2.29
C ASP A 216 14.66 0.34 -0.78
N GLU A 217 15.60 -0.44 -0.24
CA GLU A 217 15.76 -0.70 1.19
C GLU A 217 16.38 0.48 1.94
N ASN A 218 16.62 1.64 1.31
CA ASN A 218 17.04 2.88 1.99
C ASN A 218 15.87 3.81 2.30
N GLU A 219 14.70 3.59 1.70
CA GLU A 219 13.51 4.37 2.01
C GLU A 219 13.10 4.13 3.48
N PRO A 220 12.79 5.18 4.27
CA PRO A 220 12.40 5.01 5.67
C PRO A 220 11.22 4.04 5.81
N THR A 221 10.23 4.15 4.93
CA THR A 221 8.99 3.36 4.87
C THR A 221 9.19 1.89 4.52
N SER A 222 10.42 1.46 4.27
CA SER A 222 10.73 0.09 3.85
C SER A 222 10.83 -0.89 5.02
N ARG A 223 10.71 -0.39 6.26
CA ARG A 223 10.88 -1.14 7.51
C ARG A 223 9.92 -0.67 8.60
N SER A 224 9.85 -1.43 9.67
CA SER A 224 9.09 -1.07 10.89
C SER A 224 9.49 0.32 11.42
N GLY A 225 8.51 1.11 11.87
CA GLY A 225 8.75 2.50 12.30
C GLY A 225 9.06 3.49 11.18
N GLY A 226 8.95 3.06 9.91
CA GLY A 226 9.29 3.86 8.74
C GLY A 226 8.46 5.14 8.59
N LYS A 227 7.14 5.07 8.81
CA LYS A 227 6.27 6.27 8.77
C LYS A 227 6.65 7.26 9.86
N ALA A 228 6.89 6.78 11.08
CA ALA A 228 7.36 7.62 12.18
C ALA A 228 8.71 8.29 11.88
N LYS A 229 9.60 7.60 11.17
CA LYS A 229 10.88 8.17 10.73
C LYS A 229 10.69 9.23 9.64
N ALA A 230 9.80 8.99 8.68
CA ALA A 230 9.47 9.96 7.63
C ALA A 230 8.88 11.25 8.23
N VAL A 231 7.93 11.14 9.16
CA VAL A 231 7.35 12.31 9.86
C VAL A 231 8.42 13.10 10.61
N GLU A 232 9.33 12.42 11.33
CA GLU A 232 10.46 13.08 12.00
C GLU A 232 11.37 13.85 11.01
N GLN A 233 11.65 13.26 9.84
CA GLN A 233 12.46 13.90 8.79
C GLN A 233 11.75 15.13 8.21
N ILE A 234 10.45 15.03 7.93
CA ILE A 234 9.63 16.14 7.43
C ILE A 234 9.64 17.30 8.44
N ARG A 235 9.34 17.00 9.72
CA ARG A 235 9.30 17.99 10.79
C ARG A 235 10.61 18.76 10.89
N LYS A 236 11.75 18.05 10.90
CA LYS A 236 13.08 18.66 10.97
C LYS A 236 13.47 19.42 9.71
N GLY A 237 13.11 18.90 8.53
CA GLY A 237 13.48 19.49 7.25
C GLY A 237 12.82 20.84 6.98
N ARG A 238 11.61 21.05 7.48
CA ARG A 238 10.85 22.30 7.32
C ARG A 238 10.66 23.09 8.61
N PHE A 239 11.14 22.57 9.74
CA PHE A 239 11.01 23.15 11.08
C PHE A 239 9.56 23.37 11.52
N TYR A 240 8.66 22.46 11.12
CA TYR A 240 7.25 22.54 11.54
C TYR A 240 7.13 22.45 13.05
N LYS A 241 6.34 23.36 13.62
CA LYS A 241 6.03 23.40 15.05
C LYS A 241 4.93 22.42 15.40
N THR A 242 3.92 22.31 14.53
CA THR A 242 2.73 21.49 14.76
C THR A 242 2.43 20.65 13.53
N MET A 243 2.30 19.34 13.70
CA MET A 243 1.98 18.39 12.63
C MET A 243 0.90 17.41 13.04
N ALA A 244 0.03 17.04 12.10
CA ALA A 244 -0.91 15.94 12.26
C ALA A 244 -0.53 14.74 11.37
N MET A 245 -0.76 13.53 11.88
CA MET A 245 -0.77 12.29 11.10
C MET A 245 -2.22 11.79 11.01
N ILE A 246 -2.66 11.44 9.80
CA ILE A 246 -3.99 10.90 9.53
C ILE A 246 -3.84 9.54 8.84
N GLY A 247 -4.40 8.49 9.42
CA GLY A 247 -4.33 7.13 8.89
C GLY A 247 -5.25 6.17 9.63
N ASP A 248 -5.40 4.94 9.16
CA ASP A 248 -6.20 3.89 9.81
C ASP A 248 -5.35 2.92 10.66
N GLY A 249 -4.05 2.85 10.36
CA GLY A 249 -3.15 1.79 10.80
C GLY A 249 -2.36 2.05 12.08
N ALA A 250 -1.81 0.98 12.64
CA ALA A 250 -0.93 1.05 13.80
C ALA A 250 0.40 1.78 13.49
N THR A 251 0.87 1.71 12.25
CA THR A 251 2.08 2.41 11.79
C THR A 251 1.90 3.93 11.76
N ASP A 252 0.67 4.39 11.57
CA ASP A 252 0.28 5.79 11.50
C ASP A 252 0.19 6.36 12.91
N LEU A 253 -0.43 5.60 13.82
CA LEU A 253 -0.41 5.89 15.25
C LEU A 253 1.02 5.98 15.81
N GLU A 254 1.93 5.10 15.39
CA GLU A 254 3.34 5.13 15.80
C GLU A 254 4.04 6.46 15.43
N ALA A 255 3.58 7.13 14.37
CA ALA A 255 4.15 8.40 13.96
C ALA A 255 3.89 9.53 14.96
N ARG A 256 2.95 9.37 15.89
CA ARG A 256 2.65 10.28 17.00
C ARG A 256 3.55 10.04 18.23
N LYS A 257 4.82 9.71 17.99
CA LYS A 257 5.85 9.61 19.02
C LYS A 257 6.47 10.98 19.32
N PRO A 258 7.20 11.16 20.44
CA PRO A 258 7.93 12.40 20.70
C PRO A 258 8.85 12.80 19.53
N GLY A 259 8.69 14.04 19.04
CA GLY A 259 9.41 14.55 17.87
C GLY A 259 8.84 14.13 16.50
N GLY A 260 7.74 13.37 16.49
CA GLY A 260 6.95 13.01 15.31
C GLY A 260 5.76 13.96 15.12
N ALA A 261 4.57 13.41 14.84
CA ALA A 261 3.32 14.17 14.80
C ALA A 261 2.83 14.51 16.21
N ASP A 262 2.21 15.67 16.36
CA ASP A 262 1.62 16.15 17.63
C ASP A 262 0.20 15.60 17.80
N LEU A 263 -0.51 15.43 16.69
CA LEU A 263 -1.86 14.90 16.61
C LEU A 263 -1.92 13.64 15.76
N PHE A 264 -2.62 12.60 16.23
CA PHE A 264 -3.01 11.46 15.40
C PHE A 264 -4.53 11.36 15.27
N ILE A 265 -5.00 11.47 14.03
CA ILE A 265 -6.40 11.32 13.67
C ILE A 265 -6.57 9.94 13.00
N CYS A 266 -7.33 9.07 13.64
CA CYS A 266 -7.68 7.76 13.08
C CYS A 266 -8.81 7.92 12.07
N TYR A 267 -8.56 7.52 10.83
CA TYR A 267 -9.58 7.45 9.79
C TYR A 267 -10.14 6.04 9.67
N ALA A 268 -11.41 5.87 10.04
CA ALA A 268 -12.13 4.61 10.01
C ALA A 268 -13.18 4.54 8.88
N GLY A 269 -13.10 5.43 7.89
CA GLY A 269 -14.07 5.48 6.78
C GLY A 269 -13.97 4.32 5.79
N VAL A 270 -12.83 3.63 5.75
CA VAL A 270 -12.60 2.41 4.94
C VAL A 270 -12.55 1.18 5.84
N GLN A 271 -11.66 1.19 6.83
CA GLN A 271 -11.49 0.10 7.78
C GLN A 271 -11.35 0.63 9.21
N LEU A 272 -12.23 0.19 10.13
CA LEU A 272 -12.05 0.44 11.55
C LEU A 272 -11.09 -0.57 12.16
N ARG A 273 -9.99 -0.08 12.75
CA ARG A 273 -9.10 -0.87 13.60
C ARG A 273 -9.26 -0.44 15.05
N GLU A 274 -10.08 -1.16 15.82
CA GLU A 274 -10.46 -0.77 17.19
C GLU A 274 -9.27 -0.45 18.10
N ALA A 275 -8.22 -1.28 18.06
CA ALA A 275 -7.02 -1.09 18.88
C ALA A 275 -6.23 0.20 18.54
N VAL A 276 -6.37 0.69 17.30
CA VAL A 276 -5.78 1.95 16.83
C VAL A 276 -6.70 3.10 17.20
N ALA A 277 -8.00 2.98 16.88
CA ALA A 277 -9.02 3.98 17.19
C ALA A 277 -9.08 4.34 18.68
N ALA A 278 -8.97 3.34 19.57
CA ALA A 278 -8.98 3.54 21.01
C ALA A 278 -7.78 4.36 21.55
N LYS A 279 -6.74 4.54 20.74
CA LYS A 279 -5.52 5.30 21.10
C LYS A 279 -5.38 6.59 20.29
N ALA A 280 -6.33 6.88 19.41
CA ALA A 280 -6.32 8.08 18.60
C ALA A 280 -6.72 9.32 19.41
N ASP A 281 -6.20 10.47 19.03
CA ASP A 281 -6.67 11.75 19.58
C ASP A 281 -8.06 12.09 19.08
N TRP A 282 -8.32 11.70 17.84
CA TRP A 282 -9.58 11.93 17.18
C TRP A 282 -9.88 10.77 16.24
N LEU A 283 -11.08 10.19 16.37
CA LEU A 283 -11.61 9.18 15.45
C LEU A 283 -12.63 9.81 14.51
N ILE A 284 -12.42 9.64 13.21
CA ILE A 284 -13.35 10.08 12.16
C ILE A 284 -13.66 8.94 11.19
N PHE A 285 -14.88 8.96 10.65
CA PHE A 285 -15.35 8.10 9.56
C PHE A 285 -15.48 8.86 8.24
N LYS A 286 -15.54 10.19 8.31
CA LYS A 286 -15.69 11.08 7.15
C LYS A 286 -14.76 12.28 7.28
N PHE A 287 -14.07 12.63 6.20
CA PHE A 287 -13.19 13.81 6.16
C PHE A 287 -13.94 15.13 6.34
N GLU A 288 -15.26 15.16 6.10
CA GLU A 288 -16.12 16.32 6.32
C GLU A 288 -15.99 16.91 7.73
N SER A 289 -15.77 16.09 8.76
CA SER A 289 -15.56 16.63 10.12
C SER A 289 -14.29 17.44 10.28
N LEU A 290 -13.22 17.10 9.56
CA LEU A 290 -11.99 17.88 9.56
C LEU A 290 -12.14 19.16 8.74
N ILE A 291 -12.94 19.10 7.68
CA ILE A 291 -13.23 20.25 6.81
C ILE A 291 -14.02 21.30 7.62
N ASN A 292 -15.08 20.87 8.28
CA ASN A 292 -15.98 21.77 9.01
C ASN A 292 -15.34 22.42 10.25
N SER A 293 -14.23 21.87 10.75
CA SER A 293 -13.47 22.44 11.87
C SER A 293 -12.31 23.34 11.43
N LEU A 294 -12.17 23.63 10.13
CA LEU A 294 -11.18 24.57 9.58
C LEU A 294 -11.85 25.84 9.01
N ASP A 295 -13.11 26.08 9.36
CA ASP A 295 -13.90 27.27 8.99
C ASP A 295 -13.83 28.38 10.04
#